data_AF-A0A2I3BR08-F1
#
_entry.id   AF-A0A2I3BR08-F1
#
_cell.length_a   1.000
_cell.length_b   1.000
_cell.length_c   1.000
_cell.angle_alpha   90.00
_cell.angle_beta   90.00
_cell.angle_gamma   90.00
#
_symmetry.space_group_name_H-M   'P 1'
#
loop_
_entity.id
_entity.type
_entity.pdbx_description
1 polymer ?
#
loop_
_entity_poly.entity_id
_entity_poly.type
_entity_poly.pdbx_seq_one_letter_code
_entity_poly.pdbx_strand_id
1 'polypeptide(L)'
;MKTLKEKNKHPRLRKTIRTKKVTQRKLSSSPVCLLCLQEPGDPEKLGEFLQKDNLCVHYFCLILSSRLPQKGQPNRGLHGFMPEDIKREAVRASKKICFVCKKKGAAIRCQNDQCVQNFHLPCGQERGCLSQFFGEYKNMPTHQQSTSSSVPSATTEKSSHRRC
;
A
#
# COMPACT_ATOMS: atom_id res chain seq x y z
N MET A 1 19.87 -65.96 29.46
CA MET A 1 19.95 -65.84 30.93
C MET A 1 21.29 -65.24 31.31
N LYS A 2 21.36 -63.94 31.65
CA LYS A 2 22.45 -63.34 32.45
C LYS A 2 21.85 -62.23 33.31
N THR A 3 22.37 -62.13 34.51
CA THR A 3 21.80 -61.61 35.75
C THR A 3 22.21 -60.17 36.06
N LEU A 4 21.26 -59.42 36.65
CA LEU A 4 21.34 -58.50 37.80
C LEU A 4 22.63 -57.70 38.16
N LYS A 5 22.35 -56.42 38.49
CA LYS A 5 22.79 -55.59 39.64
C LYS A 5 23.87 -54.50 39.47
N GLU A 6 23.35 -53.26 39.50
CA GLU A 6 23.78 -51.98 40.11
C GLU A 6 25.14 -51.84 40.83
N LYS A 7 25.73 -50.63 40.68
CA LYS A 7 25.99 -49.61 41.75
C LYS A 7 26.85 -48.45 41.16
N ASN A 8 26.28 -47.25 40.97
CA ASN A 8 26.21 -46.10 41.89
C ASN A 8 27.55 -45.35 42.10
N LYS A 9 27.63 -44.09 41.63
CA LYS A 9 28.28 -42.96 42.32
C LYS A 9 27.90 -41.62 41.67
N HIS A 10 27.04 -40.85 42.34
CA HIS A 10 26.96 -39.39 42.20
C HIS A 10 28.08 -38.73 43.02
N PRO A 11 28.59 -37.54 42.61
CA PRO A 11 28.09 -36.33 43.26
C PRO A 11 27.84 -35.13 42.31
N ARG A 12 27.08 -34.19 42.89
CA ARG A 12 26.60 -32.86 42.48
C ARG A 12 27.75 -31.95 42.00
N LEU A 13 27.63 -30.83 41.26
CA LEU A 13 26.57 -29.85 41.03
C LEU A 13 27.09 -28.89 39.92
N ARG A 14 26.29 -28.52 38.90
CA ARG A 14 26.20 -27.11 38.45
C ARG A 14 24.92 -26.89 37.67
N LYS A 15 23.98 -26.20 38.30
CA LYS A 15 22.76 -25.69 37.68
C LYS A 15 23.16 -24.71 36.57
N THR A 16 22.88 -25.04 35.32
CA THR A 16 22.74 -24.01 34.29
C THR A 16 21.25 -23.67 34.21
N ILE A 17 20.94 -22.46 34.65
CA ILE A 17 19.63 -21.82 34.52
C ILE A 17 19.34 -21.75 33.02
N ARG A 18 18.51 -22.68 32.54
CA ARG A 18 18.01 -22.66 31.16
C ARG A 18 16.97 -21.55 31.13
N THR A 19 17.42 -20.34 30.79
CA THR A 19 16.55 -19.18 30.60
C THR A 19 15.50 -19.56 29.57
N LYS A 20 14.25 -19.67 30.03
CA LYS A 20 13.08 -19.80 29.16
C LYS A 20 13.01 -18.51 28.36
N LYS A 21 13.60 -18.46 27.17
CA LYS A 21 13.33 -17.40 26.22
C LYS A 21 11.93 -17.68 25.66
N VAL A 22 10.94 -17.13 26.35
CA VAL A 22 9.58 -16.95 25.84
C VAL A 22 9.70 -15.93 24.71
N THR A 23 10.12 -16.38 23.54
CA THR A 23 9.92 -15.60 22.32
C THR A 23 8.46 -15.77 21.97
N GLN A 24 7.68 -14.77 22.37
CA GLN A 24 6.28 -14.64 22.00
C GLN A 24 6.14 -14.86 20.50
N ARG A 25 5.38 -15.88 20.10
CA ARG A 25 4.94 -16.08 18.72
C ARG A 25 4.00 -14.92 18.39
N LYS A 26 4.55 -13.80 17.91
CA LYS A 26 3.74 -12.76 17.26
C LYS A 26 3.26 -13.41 15.96
N LEU A 27 1.97 -13.68 15.87
CA LEU A 27 1.32 -14.03 14.61
C LEU A 27 1.33 -12.75 13.76
N SER A 28 2.50 -12.37 13.24
CA SER A 28 2.64 -11.12 12.49
C SER A 28 2.06 -11.34 11.11
N SER A 29 0.79 -11.03 10.94
CA SER A 29 0.23 -10.77 9.61
C SER A 29 1.14 -9.75 8.93
N SER A 30 1.57 -10.02 7.69
CA SER A 30 2.34 -9.08 6.87
C SER A 30 1.69 -7.69 6.90
N PRO A 31 2.46 -6.59 6.90
CA PRO A 31 1.87 -5.26 6.79
C PRO A 31 1.11 -5.12 5.48
N VAL A 32 -0.15 -4.67 5.55
CA VAL A 32 -1.00 -4.43 4.38
C VAL A 32 -1.26 -2.94 4.22
N CYS A 33 -1.46 -2.52 2.98
CA CYS A 33 -1.83 -1.14 2.65
C CYS A 33 -3.21 -0.80 3.24
N LEU A 34 -3.27 0.30 3.99
CA LEU A 34 -4.47 0.76 4.68
C LEU A 34 -5.61 1.14 3.70
N LEU A 35 -5.27 1.51 2.47
CA LEU A 35 -6.24 1.95 1.47
C LEU A 35 -6.82 0.81 0.65
N CYS A 36 -6.02 -0.19 0.25
CA CYS A 36 -6.49 -1.30 -0.60
C CYS A 36 -6.49 -2.68 0.07
N LEU A 37 -6.00 -2.77 1.31
CA LEU A 37 -5.93 -3.99 2.13
C LEU A 37 -5.13 -5.13 1.48
N GLN A 38 -4.19 -4.80 0.59
CA GLN A 38 -3.27 -5.75 -0.03
C GLN A 38 -1.87 -5.59 0.56
N GLU A 39 -1.07 -6.66 0.49
CA GLU A 39 0.37 -6.64 0.76
C GLU A 39 1.12 -5.70 -0.21
N PRO A 40 2.41 -5.37 0.04
CA PRO A 40 3.19 -4.40 -0.75
C PRO A 40 3.18 -4.63 -2.26
N GLY A 41 3.13 -5.89 -2.68
CA GLY A 41 3.13 -6.28 -4.09
C GLY A 41 4.32 -5.72 -4.87
N ASP A 42 4.10 -5.44 -6.16
CA ASP A 42 5.10 -4.94 -7.09
C ASP A 42 5.18 -3.39 -7.04
N PRO A 43 6.33 -2.80 -6.66
CA PRO A 43 6.51 -1.36 -6.58
C PRO A 43 6.33 -0.64 -7.93
N GLU A 44 6.54 -1.30 -9.07
CA GLU A 44 6.30 -0.69 -10.39
C GLU A 44 4.81 -0.48 -10.65
N LYS A 45 3.97 -1.37 -10.11
CA LYS A 45 2.51 -1.32 -10.27
C LYS A 45 1.81 -0.53 -9.19
N LEU A 46 2.30 -0.61 -7.94
CA LEU A 46 1.64 -0.04 -6.77
C LEU A 46 2.36 1.19 -6.21
N GLY A 47 3.56 1.48 -6.71
CA GLY A 47 4.45 2.49 -6.15
C GLY A 47 5.15 1.98 -4.89
N GLU A 48 6.06 2.80 -4.36
CA GLU A 48 6.77 2.49 -3.12
C GLU A 48 5.80 2.15 -1.98
N PHE A 49 6.14 1.14 -1.18
CA PHE A 49 5.39 0.77 0.00
C PHE A 49 5.86 1.60 1.20
N LEU A 50 5.10 2.65 1.50
CA LEU A 50 5.45 3.64 2.51
C LEU A 50 5.00 3.18 3.89
N GLN A 51 5.93 3.25 4.85
CA GLN A 51 5.66 2.93 6.25
C GLN A 51 6.07 4.10 7.14
N LYS A 52 5.14 4.57 7.98
CA LYS A 52 5.41 5.58 9.00
C LYS A 52 4.47 5.39 10.17
N ASP A 53 5.04 5.34 11.37
CA ASP A 53 4.32 4.99 12.60
C ASP A 53 3.57 3.65 12.43
N ASN A 54 2.24 3.65 12.57
CA ASN A 54 1.38 2.49 12.38
C ASN A 54 0.62 2.52 11.04
N LEU A 55 1.08 3.33 10.07
CA LEU A 55 0.48 3.44 8.74
C LEU A 55 1.36 2.74 7.71
N CYS A 56 0.74 1.89 6.90
CA CYS A 56 1.35 1.25 5.75
C CYS A 56 0.47 1.55 4.54
N VAL A 57 1.03 2.12 3.48
CA VAL A 57 0.27 2.51 2.28
C VAL A 57 1.13 2.44 1.03
N HIS A 58 0.52 2.05 -0.09
CA HIS A 58 1.12 2.18 -1.41
C HIS A 58 1.16 3.64 -1.84
N TYR A 59 2.28 4.12 -2.38
CA TYR A 59 2.40 5.48 -2.88
C TYR A 59 1.34 5.80 -3.96
N PHE A 60 1.12 4.90 -4.92
CA PHE A 60 0.11 5.14 -5.95
C PHE A 60 -1.32 5.07 -5.38
N CYS A 61 -1.58 4.32 -4.31
CA CYS A 61 -2.87 4.41 -3.62
C CYS A 61 -3.08 5.79 -2.98
N LEU A 62 -2.04 6.46 -2.46
CA LEU A 62 -2.17 7.78 -1.85
C LEU A 62 -2.59 8.82 -2.90
N ILE A 63 -1.82 8.96 -3.96
CA ILE A 63 -2.03 10.01 -4.98
C ILE A 63 -3.32 9.80 -5.80
N LEU A 64 -3.77 8.55 -5.94
CA LEU A 64 -4.97 8.20 -6.72
C LEU A 64 -6.25 8.19 -5.89
N SER A 65 -6.13 8.32 -4.57
CA SER A 65 -7.29 8.31 -3.67
C SER A 65 -8.17 9.52 -3.92
N SER A 66 -9.47 9.28 -4.07
CA SER A 66 -10.41 10.31 -4.55
C SER A 66 -10.65 11.48 -3.58
N ARG A 67 -10.33 11.34 -2.29
CA ARG A 67 -10.49 12.43 -1.31
C ARG A 67 -9.29 12.58 -0.38
N LEU A 68 -8.09 12.45 -0.94
CA LEU A 68 -6.86 12.65 -0.19
C LEU A 68 -6.07 13.85 -0.74
N PRO A 69 -6.21 15.04 -0.14
CA PRO A 69 -5.49 16.21 -0.62
C PRO A 69 -4.03 16.20 -0.12
N GLN A 70 -3.08 16.47 -1.02
CA GLN A 70 -1.67 16.66 -0.66
C GLN A 70 -1.47 18.08 -0.13
N LYS A 71 -1.75 18.31 1.15
CA LYS A 71 -1.70 19.65 1.78
C LYS A 71 -0.41 19.95 2.54
N GLY A 72 0.47 18.97 2.71
CA GLY A 72 1.71 19.11 3.44
C GLY A 72 2.88 19.59 2.57
N GLN A 73 3.87 20.18 3.24
CA GLN A 73 5.24 20.23 2.73
C GLN A 73 5.71 18.82 2.37
N PRO A 74 6.52 18.62 1.31
CA PRO A 74 6.95 17.28 0.86
C PRO A 74 7.61 16.43 1.95
N ASN A 75 8.31 17.07 2.89
CA ASN A 75 9.01 16.44 4.01
C ASN A 75 8.11 16.10 5.22
N ARG A 76 6.84 16.52 5.22
CA ARG A 76 5.89 16.26 6.31
C ARG A 76 4.95 15.11 5.95
N GLY A 77 4.60 14.29 6.94
CA GLY A 77 3.72 13.13 6.73
C GLY A 77 4.37 12.04 5.86
N LEU A 78 3.60 11.48 4.93
CA LEU A 78 4.06 10.57 3.89
C LEU A 78 3.98 11.31 2.54
N HIS A 79 5.09 11.77 1.96
CA HIS A 79 5.11 12.57 0.73
C HIS A 79 4.17 13.80 0.76
N GLY A 80 4.07 14.50 1.89
CA GLY A 80 3.14 15.63 2.05
C GLY A 80 1.69 15.24 2.38
N PHE A 81 1.36 13.94 2.46
CA PHE A 81 0.06 13.48 2.95
C PHE A 81 0.06 13.35 4.47
N MET A 82 -0.89 14.02 5.14
CA MET A 82 -0.99 13.99 6.60
C MET A 82 -1.55 12.64 7.08
N PRO A 83 -0.97 12.03 8.13
CA PRO A 83 -1.47 10.78 8.71
C PRO A 83 -2.98 10.79 9.02
N GLU A 84 -3.50 11.93 9.50
CA GLU A 84 -4.92 12.12 9.84
C GLU A 84 -5.82 12.06 8.60
N ASP A 85 -5.36 12.66 7.49
CA ASP A 85 -6.07 12.66 6.22
C ASP A 85 -6.07 11.25 5.60
N ILE A 86 -4.95 10.53 5.69
CA ILE A 86 -4.83 9.14 5.23
C ILE A 86 -5.80 8.24 6.00
N LYS A 87 -5.87 8.36 7.34
CA LYS A 87 -6.80 7.59 8.17
C LYS A 87 -8.24 7.90 7.81
N ARG A 88 -8.60 9.16 7.62
CA ARG A 88 -9.95 9.57 7.22
C ARG A 88 -10.33 9.00 5.85
N GLU A 89 -9.38 9.01 4.92
CA GLU A 89 -9.60 8.44 3.60
C GLU A 89 -9.75 6.92 3.65
N ALA A 90 -8.96 6.24 4.48
CA ALA A 90 -9.12 4.81 4.73
C ALA A 90 -10.51 4.47 5.28
N VAL A 91 -11.03 5.26 6.23
CA VAL A 91 -12.39 5.07 6.75
C VAL A 91 -13.43 5.25 5.63
N ARG A 92 -13.25 6.23 4.74
CA ARG A 92 -14.14 6.41 3.57
C ARG A 92 -14.06 5.21 2.63
N ALA A 93 -12.85 4.81 2.24
CA ALA A 93 -12.59 3.70 1.33
C ALA A 93 -13.10 2.37 1.87
N SER A 94 -13.06 2.17 3.19
CA SER A 94 -13.57 0.95 3.85
C SER A 94 -15.07 0.72 3.60
N LYS A 95 -15.82 1.79 3.28
CA LYS A 95 -17.25 1.74 2.96
C LYS A 95 -17.54 1.57 1.46
N LYS A 96 -16.51 1.63 0.60
CA LYS A 96 -16.65 1.53 -0.85
C LYS A 96 -16.31 0.12 -1.32
N ILE A 97 -17.16 -0.40 -2.20
CA ILE A 97 -17.02 -1.73 -2.81
C ILE A 97 -16.32 -1.57 -4.16
N CYS A 98 -15.31 -2.41 -4.40
CA CYS A 98 -14.63 -2.45 -5.68
C CYS A 98 -15.55 -3.04 -6.75
N PHE A 99 -15.69 -2.36 -7.88
CA PHE A 99 -16.49 -2.84 -9.00
C PHE A 99 -16.00 -4.18 -9.58
N VAL A 100 -14.69 -4.46 -9.50
CA VAL A 100 -14.06 -5.65 -10.09
C VAL A 100 -14.14 -6.85 -9.14
N CYS A 101 -13.52 -6.75 -7.97
CA CYS A 101 -13.40 -7.89 -7.04
C CYS A 101 -14.54 -7.97 -6.01
N LYS A 102 -15.45 -6.98 -5.98
CA LYS A 102 -16.60 -6.87 -5.06
C LYS A 102 -16.25 -6.81 -3.56
N LYS A 103 -14.98 -6.60 -3.20
CA LYS A 103 -14.52 -6.41 -1.81
C LYS A 103 -14.51 -4.94 -1.39
N LYS A 104 -14.56 -4.68 -0.09
CA LYS A 104 -14.44 -3.34 0.51
C LYS A 104 -13.01 -2.77 0.38
N GLY A 105 -12.84 -1.47 0.64
CA GLY A 105 -11.52 -0.81 0.58
C GLY A 105 -11.20 -0.21 -0.79
N ALA A 106 -12.22 0.13 -1.59
CA ALA A 106 -12.01 0.69 -2.92
C ALA A 106 -11.81 2.21 -2.83
N ALA A 107 -10.56 2.65 -2.65
CA ALA A 107 -10.22 4.06 -2.44
C ALA A 107 -10.31 4.92 -3.72
N ILE A 108 -10.25 4.33 -4.91
CA ILE A 108 -10.13 5.08 -6.17
C ILE A 108 -11.47 5.08 -6.89
N ARG A 109 -12.06 6.24 -7.14
CA ARG A 109 -13.24 6.40 -8.01
C ARG A 109 -12.80 6.57 -9.46
N CYS A 110 -13.60 6.10 -10.40
CA CYS A 110 -13.40 6.42 -11.82
C CYS A 110 -13.35 7.94 -12.04
N GLN A 111 -12.49 8.37 -12.96
CA GLN A 111 -12.33 9.77 -13.35
C GLN A 111 -13.46 10.28 -14.25
N ASN A 112 -14.22 9.39 -14.90
CA ASN A 112 -15.43 9.80 -15.61
C ASN A 112 -16.49 10.27 -14.61
N ASP A 113 -16.92 11.53 -14.72
CA ASP A 113 -17.87 12.16 -13.80
C ASP A 113 -19.21 11.44 -13.73
N GLN A 114 -19.64 10.81 -14.82
CA GLN A 114 -20.88 10.01 -14.85
C GLN A 114 -20.70 8.61 -14.23
N CYS A 115 -19.46 8.16 -14.03
CA CYS A 115 -19.17 6.85 -13.44
C CYS A 115 -19.03 6.97 -11.92
N VAL A 116 -19.84 6.20 -11.19
CA VAL A 116 -19.82 6.17 -9.71
C VAL A 116 -19.04 5.00 -9.13
N GLN A 117 -18.39 4.22 -10.00
CA GLN A 117 -17.67 3.01 -9.62
C GLN A 117 -16.38 3.34 -8.87
N ASN A 118 -16.07 2.48 -7.89
CA ASN A 118 -14.84 2.55 -7.10
C ASN A 118 -14.01 1.29 -7.34
N PHE A 119 -12.69 1.41 -7.19
CA PHE A 119 -11.70 0.40 -7.50
C PHE A 119 -10.64 0.35 -6.41
N HIS A 120 -10.10 -0.84 -6.16
CA HIS A 120 -8.72 -0.95 -5.71
C HIS A 120 -7.80 -0.54 -6.86
N LEU A 121 -6.61 -0.03 -6.55
CA LEU A 121 -5.60 0.28 -7.57
C LEU A 121 -5.34 -0.89 -8.54
N PRO A 122 -4.93 -2.09 -8.08
CA PRO A 122 -4.64 -3.20 -9.00
C PRO A 122 -5.85 -3.57 -9.86
N CYS A 123 -7.05 -3.59 -9.27
CA CYS A 123 -8.28 -3.88 -10.00
C CYS A 123 -8.61 -2.84 -11.09
N GLY A 124 -8.37 -1.55 -10.80
CA GLY A 124 -8.58 -0.47 -11.77
C GLY A 124 -7.57 -0.53 -12.92
N GLN A 125 -6.32 -0.91 -12.64
CA GLN A 125 -5.26 -1.09 -13.64
C GLN A 125 -5.60 -2.25 -14.59
N GLU A 126 -5.96 -3.42 -14.05
CA GLU A 126 -6.33 -4.60 -14.84
C GLU A 126 -7.50 -4.35 -15.81
N ARG A 127 -8.46 -3.51 -15.43
CA ARG A 127 -9.63 -3.18 -16.27
C ARG A 127 -9.41 -1.99 -17.19
N GLY A 128 -8.28 -1.29 -17.10
CA GLY A 128 -8.03 -0.06 -17.83
C GLY A 128 -8.95 1.09 -17.42
N CYS A 129 -9.44 1.08 -16.17
CA CYS A 129 -10.33 2.11 -15.64
C CYS A 129 -9.57 3.34 -15.10
N LEU A 130 -8.23 3.25 -15.01
CA LEU A 130 -7.33 4.31 -14.56
C LEU A 130 -6.56 4.80 -15.78
N SER A 131 -7.04 5.86 -16.43
CA SER A 131 -6.62 6.23 -17.79
C SER A 131 -5.38 7.12 -17.88
N GLN A 132 -4.84 7.67 -16.78
CA GLN A 132 -3.86 8.77 -16.89
C GLN A 132 -2.64 8.76 -15.95
N PHE A 133 -2.53 7.89 -14.96
CA PHE A 133 -1.45 8.01 -13.97
C PHE A 133 -0.14 7.25 -14.26
N PHE A 134 -0.09 6.46 -15.33
CA PHE A 134 1.15 5.78 -15.73
C PHE A 134 2.03 6.63 -16.66
N GLY A 135 1.63 7.86 -16.99
CA GLY A 135 2.26 8.65 -18.06
C GLY A 135 2.92 9.97 -17.68
N GLU A 136 2.61 10.60 -16.54
CA GLU A 136 3.17 11.93 -16.21
C GLU A 136 3.30 12.16 -14.69
N TYR A 137 4.34 11.63 -14.05
CA TYR A 137 5.02 12.39 -13.00
C TYR A 137 6.04 13.32 -13.65
N LYS A 138 5.58 14.13 -14.61
CA LYS A 138 6.42 15.19 -15.17
C LYS A 138 6.53 16.27 -14.11
N ASN A 139 7.69 16.26 -13.46
CA ASN A 139 8.37 17.38 -12.81
C ASN A 139 7.52 18.18 -11.83
N MET A 140 7.79 17.94 -10.54
CA MET A 140 7.64 18.97 -9.51
C MET A 140 8.17 20.31 -10.06
N PRO A 141 7.41 21.42 -10.02
CA PRO A 141 7.92 22.69 -10.48
C PRO A 141 8.98 23.17 -9.48
N THR A 142 10.25 22.92 -9.79
CA THR A 142 11.33 23.77 -9.32
C THR A 142 11.08 25.16 -9.89
N HIS A 143 10.96 26.13 -9.00
CA HIS A 143 10.88 27.53 -9.35
C HIS A 143 11.89 27.89 -10.46
N GLN A 144 11.38 28.63 -11.44
CA GLN A 144 12.04 29.56 -12.37
C GLN A 144 12.21 29.14 -13.84
N GLN A 145 11.56 29.99 -14.64
CA GLN A 145 11.89 30.48 -15.98
C GLN A 145 11.50 29.64 -17.20
N SER A 146 10.37 30.07 -17.78
CA SER A 146 10.23 30.51 -19.17
C SER A 146 11.27 29.95 -20.16
N THR A 147 10.83 29.10 -21.08
CA THR A 147 10.92 29.41 -22.51
C THR A 147 10.05 28.43 -23.31
N SER A 148 9.36 29.00 -24.28
CA SER A 148 8.55 28.37 -25.32
C SER A 148 9.34 27.35 -26.15
N SER A 149 8.78 26.17 -26.38
CA SER A 149 9.12 25.31 -27.53
C SER A 149 8.02 24.27 -27.78
N SER A 150 7.30 24.50 -28.87
CA SER A 150 6.34 23.62 -29.54
C SER A 150 6.93 22.28 -30.01
N VAL A 151 6.19 21.17 -29.86
CA VAL A 151 5.98 20.04 -30.82
C VAL A 151 5.25 18.85 -30.11
N PRO A 152 4.66 17.88 -30.83
CA PRO A 152 3.56 17.96 -31.80
C PRO A 152 2.30 17.22 -31.29
N SER A 153 1.16 17.47 -31.93
CA SER A 153 -0.12 16.80 -31.68
C SER A 153 -0.03 15.29 -31.88
N ALA A 154 0.06 14.53 -30.79
CA ALA A 154 -0.22 13.10 -30.80
C ALA A 154 -1.73 12.92 -30.87
N THR A 155 -2.18 12.33 -31.97
CA THR A 155 -3.57 11.95 -32.26
C THR A 155 -4.20 11.27 -31.05
N THR A 156 -5.22 11.91 -30.48
CA THR A 156 -6.19 11.28 -29.59
C THR A 156 -6.86 10.14 -30.35
N GLU A 157 -6.28 8.95 -30.27
CA GLU A 157 -7.04 7.73 -30.53
C GLU A 157 -8.14 7.65 -29.47
N LYS A 158 -9.38 7.69 -29.96
CA LYS A 158 -10.60 7.45 -29.19
C LYS A 158 -10.55 6.05 -28.60
N SER A 159 -9.89 5.88 -27.45
CA SER A 159 -10.10 4.70 -26.62
C SER A 159 -11.50 4.81 -26.05
N SER A 160 -12.40 4.05 -26.68
CA SER A 160 -13.82 4.01 -26.37
C SER A 160 -14.02 3.83 -24.87
N HIS A 161 -14.57 4.88 -24.25
CA HIS A 161 -14.95 4.97 -22.84
C HIS A 161 -16.17 4.07 -22.54
N ARG A 162 -16.00 2.75 -22.67
CA ARG A 162 -16.91 1.74 -22.11
C ARG A 162 -16.08 0.63 -21.44
N ARG A 163 -15.45 0.97 -20.32
CA ARG A 163 -14.84 0.00 -19.37
C ARG A 163 -15.12 0.32 -17.89
N CYS A 164 -15.90 1.36 -17.63
CA CYS A 164 -17.01 1.35 -16.70
C CYS A 164 -18.20 1.99 -17.44
#